data_AF-A0A848L0T4-F1
#
_entry.id   AF-A0A848L0T4-F1
#
_cell.length_a   1.000
_cell.length_b   1.000
_cell.length_c   1.000
_cell.angle_alpha   90.00
_cell.angle_beta   90.00
_cell.angle_gamma   90.00
#
_symmetry.space_group_name_H-M   'P 1'
#
loop_
_entity.id
_entity.type
_entity.pdbx_description
1 polymer ?
#
loop_
_entity_poly.entity_id
_entity_poly.type
_entity_poly.pdbx_seq_one_letter_code
_entity_poly.pdbx_strand_id
1 'polypeptide(L)'
;MTQPNAGDYVRLGGKSATPSASTPGSASGDDNGVSVHGTSVVQLQEEAWRARAEAARVAAEELRTCAMQVSAVLARNYFGDGCVEGTAVYEALQAALVNGPYSWYESLLVQADACTSLSNGCSNSAATLTAADSENSSTLTV
;
A
#
# COMPACT_ATOMS: atom_id res chain seq x y z
N MET A 1 -11.27 -21.95 -14.30
CA MET A 1 -10.92 -21.61 -12.90
C MET A 1 -10.26 -20.24 -12.94
N THR A 2 -11.02 -19.21 -12.58
CA THR A 2 -10.67 -17.79 -12.80
C THR A 2 -9.99 -17.26 -11.54
N GLN A 3 -8.79 -16.68 -11.68
CA GLN A 3 -8.08 -16.07 -10.53
C GLN A 3 -8.84 -14.84 -10.01
N PRO A 4 -8.87 -14.60 -8.69
CA PRO A 4 -9.42 -13.38 -8.12
C PRO A 4 -8.49 -12.18 -8.39
N ASN A 5 -9.09 -11.03 -8.70
CA ASN A 5 -8.38 -9.76 -8.95
C ASN A 5 -7.85 -9.16 -7.64
N ALA A 6 -6.66 -8.54 -7.74
CA ALA A 6 -6.07 -7.74 -6.68
C ALA A 6 -6.97 -6.52 -6.39
N GLY A 7 -7.71 -6.57 -5.28
CA GLY A 7 -8.64 -5.52 -4.86
C GLY A 7 -9.78 -6.02 -3.98
N ASP A 8 -10.04 -7.32 -3.96
CA ASP A 8 -11.16 -7.92 -3.24
C ASP A 8 -10.79 -8.29 -1.80
N TYR A 9 -10.55 -7.29 -0.96
CA TYR A 9 -10.40 -7.51 0.49
C TYR A 9 -11.77 -7.55 1.14
N VAL A 10 -12.24 -8.76 1.45
CA VAL A 10 -13.41 -8.98 2.30
C VAL A 10 -13.15 -8.42 3.70
N ARG A 11 -13.73 -7.26 4.02
CA ARG A 11 -13.83 -6.77 5.40
C ARG A 11 -14.81 -7.66 6.18
N LEU A 12 -14.31 -8.39 7.17
CA LEU A 12 -15.12 -9.07 8.18
C LEU A 12 -15.78 -8.01 9.09
N GLY A 13 -16.99 -7.59 8.73
CA GLY A 13 -17.79 -6.67 9.54
C GLY A 13 -18.83 -5.95 8.70
N GLY A 14 -20.08 -6.37 8.82
CA GLY A 14 -21.19 -5.96 7.95
C GLY A 14 -21.45 -4.45 7.90
N LYS A 15 -21.45 -3.92 6.68
CA LYS A 15 -22.44 -3.01 6.08
C LYS A 15 -21.97 -2.70 4.66
N SER A 16 -22.72 -3.17 3.66
CA SER A 16 -22.44 -2.94 2.25
C SER A 16 -22.55 -1.44 1.94
N ALA A 17 -21.43 -0.79 1.67
CA ALA A 17 -21.40 0.47 0.95
C ALA A 17 -20.95 0.15 -0.47
N THR A 18 -21.90 0.13 -1.41
CA THR A 18 -21.61 0.13 -2.84
C THR A 18 -20.86 1.41 -3.19
N PRO A 19 -19.66 1.35 -3.80
CA PRO A 19 -19.14 2.51 -4.50
C PRO A 19 -19.97 2.66 -5.79
N SER A 20 -20.83 3.68 -5.82
CA SER A 20 -21.50 4.11 -7.04
C SER A 20 -20.44 4.62 -7.99
N ALA A 21 -20.02 3.79 -8.94
CA ALA A 21 -19.21 4.20 -10.07
C ALA A 21 -20.08 5.06 -10.99
N SER A 22 -20.06 6.38 -10.75
CA SER A 22 -20.63 7.33 -11.70
C SER A 22 -19.72 7.38 -12.93
N THR A 23 -20.16 6.74 -14.00
CA THR A 23 -19.65 6.96 -15.36
C THR A 23 -19.69 8.46 -15.68
N PRO A 24 -18.61 9.10 -16.15
CA PRO A 24 -18.73 10.44 -16.72
C PRO A 24 -19.37 10.29 -18.10
N GLY A 25 -20.69 10.46 -18.14
CA GLY A 25 -21.44 10.66 -19.37
C GLY A 25 -21.12 12.05 -19.93
N SER A 26 -20.91 12.11 -21.24
CA SER A 26 -20.90 13.35 -22.02
C SER A 26 -22.13 14.19 -21.69
N ALA A 27 -21.91 15.37 -21.11
CA ALA A 27 -22.90 16.43 -21.06
C ALA A 27 -22.24 17.72 -21.57
N SER A 28 -22.71 18.14 -22.73
CA SER A 28 -22.57 19.48 -23.28
C SER A 28 -23.19 20.48 -22.29
N GLY A 29 -22.49 21.58 -22.03
CA GLY A 29 -22.94 22.67 -21.17
C GLY A 29 -21.81 23.65 -20.94
N ASP A 30 -21.75 24.69 -21.77
CA ASP A 30 -20.96 25.89 -21.54
C ASP A 30 -21.41 26.53 -20.24
N ASP A 31 -20.51 26.67 -19.26
CA ASP A 31 -20.61 27.76 -18.29
C ASP A 31 -19.25 28.12 -17.69
N ASN A 32 -18.87 29.37 -17.95
CA ASN A 32 -17.56 29.96 -17.72
C ASN A 32 -17.44 30.41 -16.25
N GLY A 33 -17.44 29.44 -15.33
CA GLY A 33 -17.27 29.67 -13.89
C GLY A 33 -15.80 29.68 -13.48
N VAL A 34 -15.11 30.81 -13.65
CA VAL A 34 -13.81 31.06 -13.02
C VAL A 34 -13.96 30.95 -11.51
N SER A 35 -13.50 29.83 -10.93
CA SER A 35 -13.30 29.71 -9.48
C SER A 35 -11.98 30.40 -9.13
N VAL A 36 -12.08 31.47 -8.35
CA VAL A 36 -11.04 32.46 -8.04
C VAL A 36 -9.96 31.95 -7.05
N HIS A 37 -9.83 30.64 -6.84
CA HIS A 37 -8.60 30.03 -6.34
C HIS A 37 -8.43 28.66 -7.00
N GLY A 38 -7.94 28.69 -8.23
CA GLY A 38 -7.79 27.51 -9.08
C GLY A 38 -6.67 26.60 -8.60
N THR A 39 -7.00 25.62 -7.75
CA THR A 39 -6.17 24.42 -7.61
C THR A 39 -6.19 23.73 -8.96
N SER A 40 -5.07 23.70 -9.66
CA SER A 40 -5.02 23.06 -10.98
C SER A 40 -5.23 21.55 -10.83
N VAL A 41 -5.82 20.88 -11.83
CA VAL A 41 -5.98 19.41 -11.84
C VAL A 41 -4.64 18.71 -11.61
N VAL A 42 -3.52 19.33 -12.02
CA VAL A 42 -2.16 18.84 -11.82
C VAL A 42 -1.74 18.90 -10.35
N GLN A 43 -2.07 19.99 -9.63
CA GLN A 43 -1.81 20.12 -8.19
C GLN A 43 -2.58 19.07 -7.37
N LEU A 44 -3.85 18.82 -7.75
CA LEU A 44 -4.66 17.74 -7.15
C LEU A 44 -4.06 16.35 -7.40
N GLN A 45 -3.42 16.14 -8.56
CA GLN A 45 -2.75 14.88 -8.87
C GLN A 45 -1.42 14.71 -8.12
N GLU A 46 -0.62 15.78 -7.99
CA GLU A 46 0.61 15.77 -7.19
C GLU A 46 0.34 15.39 -5.74
N GLU A 47 -0.65 16.04 -5.12
CA GLU A 47 -1.06 15.77 -3.74
C GLU A 47 -1.55 14.32 -3.59
N ALA A 48 -2.32 13.81 -4.56
CA ALA A 48 -2.75 12.41 -4.56
C ALA A 48 -1.56 11.43 -4.67
N TRP A 49 -0.53 11.74 -5.45
CA TRP A 49 0.68 10.91 -5.53
C TRP A 49 1.48 10.93 -4.23
N ARG A 50 1.61 12.09 -3.58
CA ARG A 50 2.26 12.20 -2.27
C ARG A 50 1.50 11.44 -1.19
N ALA A 51 0.18 11.53 -1.16
CA ALA A 51 -0.65 10.79 -0.21
C ALA A 51 -0.52 9.28 -0.38
N ARG A 52 -0.45 8.79 -1.63
CA ARG A 52 -0.21 7.37 -1.93
C ARG A 52 1.19 6.93 -1.52
N ALA A 53 2.21 7.76 -1.76
CA ALA A 53 3.58 7.48 -1.35
C ALA A 53 3.65 7.29 0.17
N GLU A 54 3.06 8.22 0.91
CA GLU A 54 3.03 8.17 2.37
C GLU A 54 2.27 6.95 2.89
N ALA A 55 1.09 6.65 2.33
CA ALA A 55 0.34 5.46 2.71
C ALA A 55 1.14 4.16 2.47
N ALA A 56 1.87 4.08 1.35
CA ALA A 56 2.72 2.93 1.04
C ALA A 56 3.93 2.84 1.98
N ARG A 57 4.53 3.98 2.35
CA ARG A 57 5.62 4.03 3.34
C ARG A 57 5.16 3.52 4.71
N VAL A 58 4.03 4.02 5.21
CA VAL A 58 3.44 3.58 6.48
C VAL A 58 3.12 2.09 6.43
N ALA A 59 2.51 1.61 5.34
CA ALA A 59 2.24 0.18 5.18
C ALA A 59 3.52 -0.67 5.24
N ALA A 60 4.62 -0.22 4.63
CA ALA A 60 5.90 -0.94 4.70
C ALA A 60 6.44 -1.02 6.13
N GLU A 61 6.32 0.05 6.91
CA GLU A 61 6.76 0.10 8.31
C GLU A 61 5.94 -0.83 9.22
N GLU A 62 4.61 -0.81 9.05
CA GLU A 62 3.71 -1.70 9.77
C GLU A 62 3.97 -3.17 9.44
N LEU A 63 4.21 -3.50 8.16
CA LEU A 63 4.54 -4.87 7.75
C LEU A 63 5.87 -5.36 8.35
N ARG A 64 6.90 -4.50 8.41
CA ARG A 64 8.18 -4.84 9.08
C ARG A 64 7.97 -5.04 10.58
N THR A 65 7.12 -4.21 11.20
CA THR A 65 6.77 -4.36 12.62
C THR A 65 6.03 -5.67 12.87
N CYS A 66 5.06 -6.01 12.04
CA CYS A 66 4.37 -7.31 12.09
C CYS A 66 5.35 -8.48 11.96
N ALA A 67 6.31 -8.41 11.03
CA ALA A 67 7.32 -9.46 10.86
C ALA A 67 8.13 -9.67 12.15
N MET A 68 8.59 -8.59 12.80
CA MET A 68 9.29 -8.68 14.09
C MET A 68 8.42 -9.26 15.20
N GLN A 69 7.11 -8.98 15.21
CA GLN A 69 6.21 -9.57 16.20
C GLN A 69 5.99 -11.06 15.97
N VAL A 70 5.89 -11.52 14.72
CA VAL A 70 5.74 -12.95 14.38
C VAL A 70 6.92 -13.76 14.91
N SER A 71 8.15 -13.26 14.77
CA SER A 71 9.32 -13.96 15.31
C SER A 71 9.32 -14.00 16.85
N ALA A 72 8.84 -12.95 17.52
CA ALA A 72 8.73 -12.89 18.96
C ALA A 72 7.65 -13.82 19.56
N VAL A 73 6.56 -14.07 18.83
CA VAL A 73 5.48 -14.98 19.28
C VAL A 73 6.00 -16.40 19.50
N LEU A 74 6.89 -16.87 18.62
CA LEU A 74 7.46 -18.22 18.74
C LEU A 74 8.49 -18.34 19.86
N ALA A 75 9.26 -17.28 20.13
CA ALA A 75 10.23 -17.27 21.22
C ALA A 75 9.60 -17.48 22.61
N ARG A 76 8.27 -17.27 22.73
CA ARG A 76 7.52 -17.43 23.98
C ARG A 76 6.69 -18.72 24.02
N ASN A 77 6.80 -19.59 23.01
CA ASN A 77 5.96 -20.78 22.93
C ASN A 77 6.53 -21.95 23.77
N TYR A 78 5.68 -22.53 24.62
CA TYR A 78 6.03 -23.61 25.56
C TYR A 78 6.36 -24.96 24.89
N PHE A 79 5.96 -25.16 23.62
CA PHE A 79 6.27 -26.40 22.88
C PHE A 79 7.75 -26.52 22.46
N GLY A 80 8.56 -25.50 22.70
CA GLY A 80 10.00 -25.52 22.49
C GLY A 80 10.76 -26.28 23.59
N ASP A 81 11.68 -25.58 24.25
CA ASP A 81 12.71 -26.17 25.12
C ASP A 81 12.11 -26.94 26.31
N GLY A 82 12.37 -28.25 26.37
CA GLY A 82 11.93 -29.14 27.45
C GLY A 82 10.64 -29.94 27.22
N CYS A 83 9.95 -29.79 26.09
CA CYS A 83 8.75 -30.60 25.75
C CYS A 83 9.06 -31.61 24.63
N VAL A 84 9.40 -32.85 25.02
CA VAL A 84 9.80 -33.92 24.07
C VAL A 84 8.66 -34.35 23.14
N GLU A 85 7.41 -34.22 23.58
CA GLU A 85 6.22 -34.52 22.79
C GLU A 85 5.86 -33.38 21.80
N GLY A 86 6.38 -32.17 22.05
CA GLY A 86 6.06 -30.96 21.30
C GLY A 86 7.03 -30.62 20.17
N THR A 87 8.20 -31.24 20.13
CA THR A 87 9.31 -30.88 19.23
C THR A 87 8.89 -30.81 17.76
N ALA A 88 8.23 -31.84 17.24
CA ALA A 88 7.82 -31.88 15.83
C ALA A 88 6.81 -30.77 15.47
N VAL A 89 5.90 -30.45 16.40
CA VAL A 89 4.92 -29.36 16.22
C VAL A 89 5.62 -28.00 16.27
N TYR A 90 6.55 -27.83 17.20
CA TYR A 90 7.34 -26.62 17.33
C TYR A 90 8.22 -26.36 16.10
N GLU A 91 8.90 -27.38 15.58
CA GLU A 91 9.68 -27.29 14.34
C GLU A 91 8.82 -26.93 13.13
N ALA A 92 7.64 -27.55 12.98
CA ALA A 92 6.70 -27.23 11.93
C ALA A 92 6.18 -25.78 12.03
N LEU A 93 5.89 -25.30 13.26
CA LEU A 93 5.50 -23.91 13.50
C LEU A 93 6.64 -22.94 13.16
N GLN A 94 7.86 -23.25 13.59
CA GLN A 94 9.04 -22.45 13.27
C GLN A 94 9.27 -22.35 11.75
N ALA A 95 9.13 -23.46 11.03
CA ALA A 95 9.23 -23.47 9.58
C ALA A 95 8.16 -22.59 8.94
N ALA A 96 6.89 -22.73 9.34
CA ALA A 96 5.79 -21.96 8.75
C ALA A 96 5.88 -20.46 9.04
N LEU A 97 6.37 -20.06 10.22
CA LEU A 97 6.31 -18.68 10.68
C LEU A 97 7.59 -17.89 10.46
N VAL A 98 8.78 -18.50 10.62
CA VAL A 98 10.06 -17.75 10.67
C VAL A 98 11.15 -18.33 9.78
N ASN A 99 11.42 -19.64 9.86
CA ASN A 99 12.65 -20.22 9.29
C ASN A 99 12.46 -20.92 7.94
N GLY A 100 11.22 -21.18 7.53
CA GLY A 100 10.93 -21.89 6.29
C GLY A 100 10.92 -20.96 5.08
N PRO A 101 11.11 -21.53 3.88
CA PRO A 101 10.90 -20.81 2.63
C PRO A 101 9.43 -20.43 2.52
N TYR A 102 9.16 -19.17 2.14
CA TYR A 102 7.81 -18.61 2.15
C TYR A 102 7.16 -18.58 3.53
N SER A 103 7.99 -18.53 4.59
CA SER A 103 7.48 -18.29 5.93
C SER A 103 6.67 -17.00 5.98
N TRP A 104 5.78 -16.90 6.96
CA TRP A 104 4.99 -15.68 7.12
C TRP A 104 5.90 -14.46 7.34
N TYR A 105 6.97 -14.61 8.12
CA TYR A 105 8.00 -13.58 8.29
C TYR A 105 8.60 -13.11 6.96
N GLU A 106 9.08 -14.03 6.13
CA GLU A 106 9.67 -13.71 4.83
C GLU A 106 8.65 -13.02 3.90
N SER A 107 7.42 -13.53 3.87
CA SER A 107 6.33 -12.98 3.06
C SER A 107 5.99 -11.55 3.44
N LEU A 108 5.99 -11.22 4.75
CA LEU A 108 5.77 -9.86 5.23
C LEU A 108 6.90 -8.91 4.82
N LEU A 109 8.16 -9.36 4.86
CA LEU A 109 9.30 -8.55 4.41
C LEU A 109 9.24 -8.27 2.91
N VAL A 110 8.94 -9.28 2.08
CA VAL A 110 8.76 -9.11 0.64
C VAL A 110 7.66 -8.10 0.32
N GLN A 111 6.54 -8.15 1.03
CA GLN A 111 5.46 -7.18 0.88
C GLN A 111 5.87 -5.78 1.34
N ALA A 112 6.62 -5.66 2.44
CA ALA A 112 7.14 -4.38 2.90
C ALA A 112 8.09 -3.72 1.89
N ASP A 113 8.91 -4.52 1.21
CA ASP A 113 9.82 -4.03 0.17
C ASP A 113 9.07 -3.63 -1.10
N ALA A 114 8.00 -4.35 -1.45
CA ALA A 114 7.08 -3.94 -2.51
C ALA A 114 6.38 -2.61 -2.19
N CYS A 115 5.90 -2.42 -0.95
CA CYS A 115 5.33 -1.16 -0.48
C CYS A 115 6.35 -0.02 -0.48
N THR A 116 7.60 -0.30 -0.11
CA THR A 116 8.70 0.68 -0.17
C THR A 116 8.96 1.11 -1.61
N SER A 117 8.99 0.15 -2.54
CA SER A 117 9.16 0.41 -3.97
C SER A 117 8.02 1.24 -4.54
N LEU A 118 6.78 0.94 -4.13
CA LEU A 118 5.60 1.71 -4.51
C LEU A 118 5.66 3.15 -3.98
N SER A 119 6.04 3.33 -2.71
CA SER A 119 6.25 4.65 -2.10
C SER A 119 7.24 5.48 -2.92
N ASN A 120 8.40 4.91 -3.25
CA ASN A 120 9.41 5.58 -4.06
C ASN A 120 8.89 5.93 -5.46
N GLY A 121 8.16 5.01 -6.10
CA GLY A 121 7.52 5.25 -7.39
C GLY A 121 6.55 6.43 -7.36
N CYS A 122 5.67 6.48 -6.36
CA CYS A 122 4.72 7.57 -6.19
C CYS A 122 5.40 8.92 -5.90
N SER A 123 6.43 8.94 -5.04
CA SER A 123 7.21 10.15 -4.77
C SER A 123 7.92 10.69 -6.02
N ASN A 124 8.49 9.79 -6.83
CA ASN A 124 9.13 10.17 -8.10
C ASN A 124 8.10 10.73 -9.09
N SER A 125 6.92 10.11 -9.21
CA SER A 125 5.84 10.63 -10.06
C SER A 125 5.39 12.02 -9.64
N ALA A 126 5.25 12.28 -8.33
CA ALA A 126 4.93 13.60 -7.81
C ALA A 126 6.03 14.62 -8.18
N ALA A 127 7.30 14.29 -7.97
CA ALA A 127 8.42 15.17 -8.30
C ALA A 127 8.51 15.50 -9.80
N THR A 128 8.29 14.51 -10.67
CA THR A 128 8.25 14.73 -12.12
C THR A 128 7.13 15.68 -12.53
N LEU A 129 5.94 15.57 -11.92
CA LEU A 129 4.83 16.48 -12.19
C LEU A 129 5.17 17.92 -11.76
N THR A 130 5.74 18.10 -10.58
CA THR A 130 6.17 19.43 -10.09
C THR A 130 7.24 20.04 -11.00
N ALA A 131 8.21 19.25 -11.45
CA ALA A 131 9.25 19.72 -12.37
C ALA A 131 8.65 20.17 -13.71
N ALA A 132 7.79 19.35 -14.32
CA ALA A 132 7.13 19.68 -15.58
C ALA A 132 6.24 20.93 -15.48
N ASP A 133 5.56 21.13 -14.35
CA ASP A 133 4.76 22.35 -14.12
C ASP A 133 5.64 23.61 -14.06
N SER A 134 6.79 23.52 -13.37
CA SER A 134 7.74 24.64 -13.27
C SER A 134 8.38 25.02 -14.62
N GLU A 135 8.73 24.03 -15.44
CA GLU A 135 9.28 24.25 -16.79
C GLU A 135 8.26 24.89 -17.72
N ASN A 136 7.02 24.40 -17.72
CA ASN A 136 5.94 24.96 -18.53
C ASN A 136 5.60 26.40 -18.11
N SER A 137 5.59 26.68 -16.80
CA SER A 137 5.31 28.02 -16.29
C SER A 137 6.36 29.05 -16.74
N SER A 138 7.64 28.67 -16.77
CA SER A 138 8.72 29.57 -17.21
C SER A 138 8.73 29.84 -18.72
N THR A 139 8.23 28.90 -19.51
CA THR A 139 8.15 29.01 -20.98
C THR A 139 7.02 29.98 -21.42
N LEU A 140 5.95 30.10 -20.64
CA LEU A 140 4.79 30.97 -20.94
C LEU A 140 5.00 32.45 -20.61
N THR A 141 6.10 32.81 -19.93
CA THR A 141 6.41 34.19 -19.51
C THR A 141 7.28 34.98 -20.49
N VAL A 142 7.45 34.52 -21.73
CA VAL A 142 8.17 35.18 -22.83
C VAL A 142 7.20 35.67 -23.89
#